data_AF-A0A8H9P129-F1
#
_entry.id   AF-A0A8H9P129-F1
#
_cell.length_a   1.000
_cell.length_b   1.000
_cell.length_c   1.000
_cell.angle_alpha   90.00
_cell.angle_beta   90.00
_cell.angle_gamma   90.00
#
_symmetry.space_group_name_H-M   'P 1'
#
loop_
_entity.id
_entity.type
_entity.pdbx_description
1 polymer ?
#
loop_
_entity_poly.entity_id
_entity_poly.type
_entity_poly.pdbx_seq_one_letter_code
_entity_poly.pdbx_strand_id
1 'polypeptide(L)'
;MTALRRISTEPSWTPVGIRGEGLPTKAGVYRFIVPREADSSEHIEFLALVRWRKHGVHQLLFPTFEYIVCDENIVLPEGTCWREREPWDPDTLGETEFIIVPEMSAGAQRCPFCKEVPRIVGDKYNFEYKENYITKMPHRFNRLWFSCCKWVAPVPTSGIQSLITAWNKMLGSSR
;
A
#
# COMPACT_ATOMS: atom_id res chain seq x y z
N MET A 1 -12.43 21.46 -37.01
CA MET A 1 -11.35 20.60 -36.50
C MET A 1 -11.72 20.20 -35.09
N THR A 2 -12.22 18.97 -34.92
CA THR A 2 -12.73 18.47 -33.63
C THR A 2 -11.54 18.04 -32.79
N ALA A 3 -11.32 18.74 -31.67
CA ALA A 3 -10.28 18.37 -30.72
C ALA A 3 -10.67 17.02 -30.08
N LEU A 4 -9.93 15.97 -30.42
CA LEU A 4 -9.97 14.69 -29.74
C LEU A 4 -9.60 14.93 -28.27
N ARG A 5 -10.60 14.87 -27.38
CA ARG A 5 -10.36 14.77 -25.94
C ARG A 5 -9.44 13.57 -25.74
N ARG A 6 -8.22 13.81 -25.26
CA ARG A 6 -7.39 12.75 -24.68
C ARG A 6 -8.21 12.14 -23.55
N ILE A 7 -8.74 10.94 -23.78
CA ILE A 7 -9.26 10.12 -22.69
C ILE A 7 -8.03 9.83 -21.83
N SER A 8 -8.02 10.38 -20.61
CA SER A 8 -6.99 10.04 -19.62
C SER A 8 -7.07 8.53 -19.41
N THR A 9 -6.03 7.81 -19.78
CA THR A 9 -5.93 6.35 -19.63
C THR A 9 -5.44 5.96 -18.23
N GLU A 10 -5.36 6.90 -17.29
CA GLU A 10 -5.08 6.57 -15.90
C GLU A 10 -6.35 6.04 -15.24
N PRO A 11 -6.36 4.80 -14.72
CA PRO A 11 -7.51 4.27 -14.01
C PRO A 11 -7.85 5.18 -12.83
N SER A 12 -9.08 5.71 -12.84
CA SER A 12 -9.53 6.68 -11.85
C SER A 12 -9.65 6.04 -10.48
N TRP A 13 -8.89 6.54 -9.51
CA TRP A 13 -9.07 6.21 -8.10
C TRP A 13 -10.43 6.71 -7.60
N THR A 14 -11.15 5.86 -6.87
CA THR A 14 -12.44 6.18 -6.25
C THR A 14 -12.19 6.61 -4.80
N PRO A 15 -12.55 7.85 -4.42
CA PRO A 15 -12.35 8.33 -3.05
C PRO A 15 -13.28 7.61 -2.07
N VAL A 16 -12.79 7.41 -0.85
CA VAL A 16 -13.52 6.79 0.26
C VAL A 16 -13.61 7.75 1.43
N GLY A 17 -14.83 7.95 1.94
CA GLY A 17 -15.06 8.70 3.17
C GLY A 17 -14.52 7.95 4.39
N ILE A 18 -14.19 8.68 5.46
CA ILE A 18 -13.62 8.08 6.67
C ILE A 18 -14.53 7.04 7.33
N ARG A 19 -15.84 7.03 7.04
CA ARG A 19 -16.80 6.04 7.57
C ARG A 19 -17.10 4.93 6.55
N GLY A 20 -16.37 4.87 5.44
CA GLY A 20 -16.52 3.86 4.40
C GLY A 20 -17.46 4.25 3.26
N GLU A 21 -17.91 5.50 3.17
CA GLU A 21 -18.70 5.97 2.03
C GLU A 21 -17.89 5.84 0.74
N GLY A 22 -18.44 5.19 -0.30
CA GLY A 22 -17.74 5.00 -1.58
C GLY A 22 -16.84 3.77 -1.64
N LEU A 23 -16.83 2.90 -0.62
CA LEU A 23 -16.19 1.59 -0.69
C LEU A 23 -16.77 0.70 -1.82
N PRO A 24 -16.03 -0.34 -2.26
CA PRO A 24 -16.56 -1.35 -3.17
C PRO A 24 -17.87 -1.95 -2.63
N THR A 25 -18.78 -2.30 -3.54
CA THR A 25 -20.08 -2.92 -3.19
C THR A 25 -20.03 -4.45 -3.16
N LYS A 26 -18.87 -5.05 -3.48
CA LYS A 26 -18.65 -6.50 -3.48
C LYS A 26 -17.43 -6.85 -2.64
N ALA A 27 -17.47 -8.04 -2.05
CA ALA A 27 -16.30 -8.62 -1.41
C ALA A 27 -15.28 -9.05 -2.47
N GLY A 28 -13.99 -8.88 -2.17
CA GLY A 28 -12.91 -9.17 -3.10
C GLY A 28 -11.61 -8.47 -2.72
N VAL A 29 -10.57 -8.73 -3.51
CA VAL A 29 -9.28 -8.05 -3.39
C VAL A 29 -9.31 -6.78 -4.23
N TYR A 30 -8.90 -5.65 -3.63
CA TYR A 30 -8.85 -4.34 -4.27
C TYR A 30 -7.51 -3.67 -4.03
N ARG A 31 -7.15 -2.74 -4.90
CA ARG A 31 -6.02 -1.83 -4.69
C ARG A 31 -6.49 -0.62 -3.90
N PHE A 32 -5.76 -0.29 -2.86
CA PHE A 32 -5.96 0.91 -2.06
C PHE A 32 -4.74 1.81 -2.16
N ILE A 33 -4.99 3.11 -2.21
CA ILE A 33 -3.99 4.14 -1.97
C ILE A 33 -4.38 4.88 -0.70
N VAL A 34 -3.44 4.95 0.24
CA VAL A 34 -3.71 5.46 1.59
C VAL A 34 -2.56 6.38 2.00
N PRO A 35 -2.83 7.58 2.55
CA PRO A 35 -1.79 8.41 3.12
C PRO A 35 -1.03 7.68 4.23
N ARG A 36 0.28 7.87 4.28
CA ARG A 36 1.10 7.22 5.30
C ARG A 36 0.95 7.93 6.65
N GLU A 37 0.88 7.15 7.71
CA GLU A 37 0.75 7.66 9.09
C GLU A 37 1.97 8.49 9.52
N ALA A 38 3.16 8.16 8.99
CA ALA A 38 4.40 8.87 9.31
C ALA A 38 4.58 10.18 8.51
N ASP A 39 3.94 10.29 7.35
CA ASP A 39 4.00 11.45 6.45
C ASP A 39 2.77 11.42 5.52
N SER A 40 1.77 12.24 5.81
CA SER A 40 0.51 12.26 5.06
C SER A 40 0.64 12.84 3.65
N SER A 41 1.77 13.46 3.31
CA SER A 41 2.04 13.90 1.93
C SER A 41 2.39 12.73 1.01
N GLU A 42 2.92 11.64 1.57
CA GLU A 42 3.25 10.43 0.84
C GLU A 42 2.14 9.39 0.99
N HIS A 43 1.78 8.77 -0.13
CA HIS A 43 0.77 7.73 -0.15
C HIS A 43 1.43 6.38 -0.40
N ILE A 44 0.83 5.32 0.14
CA ILE A 44 1.24 3.96 -0.15
C ILE A 44 0.11 3.21 -0.83
N GLU A 45 0.46 2.53 -1.93
CA GLU A 45 -0.44 1.66 -2.64
C GLU A 45 -0.23 0.20 -2.20
N PHE A 46 -1.31 -0.47 -1.82
CA PHE A 46 -1.28 -1.87 -1.44
C PHE A 46 -2.61 -2.58 -1.74
N LEU A 47 -2.55 -3.90 -1.85
CA LEU A 47 -3.71 -4.75 -1.96
C LEU A 47 -4.29 -5.06 -0.58
N ALA A 48 -5.61 -5.02 -0.47
CA ALA A 48 -6.32 -5.45 0.72
C ALA A 48 -7.62 -6.19 0.36
N LEU A 49 -8.06 -7.04 1.28
CA LEU A 49 -9.33 -7.77 1.16
C LEU A 49 -10.47 -6.88 1.67
N VAL A 50 -11.53 -6.76 0.87
CA VAL A 50 -12.82 -6.24 1.28
C VAL A 50 -13.75 -7.43 1.54
N ARG A 51 -14.32 -7.50 2.75
CA ARG A 51 -15.08 -8.67 3.22
C ARG A 51 -16.35 -8.28 3.96
N TRP A 52 -17.34 -9.15 3.90
CA TRP A 52 -18.54 -9.04 4.72
C TRP A 52 -18.20 -9.37 6.16
N ARG A 53 -18.55 -8.46 7.07
CA ARG A 53 -18.43 -8.66 8.50
C ARG A 53 -19.80 -8.51 9.14
N LYS A 54 -20.17 -9.48 9.95
CA LYS A 54 -21.35 -9.37 10.81
C LYS A 54 -21.05 -8.39 11.92
N HIS A 55 -21.96 -7.45 12.11
CA HIS A 55 -21.80 -6.37 13.05
C HIS A 55 -23.18 -6.07 13.68
N GLY A 56 -23.40 -6.60 14.89
CA GLY A 56 -24.73 -6.67 15.49
C GLY A 56 -25.70 -7.48 14.61
N VAL A 57 -26.81 -6.85 14.23
CA VAL A 57 -27.83 -7.42 13.31
C VAL A 57 -27.55 -7.12 11.84
N HIS A 58 -26.58 -6.26 11.53
CA HIS A 58 -26.26 -5.84 10.17
C HIS A 58 -25.06 -6.63 9.60
N GLN A 59 -25.03 -6.80 8.28
CA GLN A 59 -23.82 -7.21 7.56
C GLN A 59 -23.29 -5.99 6.81
N LEU A 60 -22.03 -5.67 7.07
CA LEU A 60 -21.37 -4.52 6.50
C LEU A 60 -20.11 -4.98 5.77
N LEU A 61 -19.78 -4.28 4.69
CA LEU A 61 -18.67 -4.62 3.81
C LEU A 61 -17.49 -3.69 4.11
N PHE A 62 -16.37 -4.25 4.53
CA PHE A 62 -15.22 -3.47 5.00
C PHE A 62 -13.89 -4.00 4.48
N PRO A 63 -12.92 -3.12 4.19
CA PRO A 63 -11.54 -3.53 3.95
C PRO A 63 -10.88 -4.00 5.25
N THR A 64 -9.93 -4.93 5.20
CA THR A 64 -9.25 -5.54 6.36
C THR A 64 -8.26 -4.63 7.13
N PHE A 65 -8.03 -3.41 6.65
CA PHE A 65 -7.16 -2.44 7.32
C PHE A 65 -7.95 -1.38 8.10
N GLU A 66 -9.22 -1.65 8.40
CA GLU A 66 -10.10 -0.74 9.13
C GLU A 66 -9.64 -0.53 10.57
N TYR A 67 -9.85 0.68 11.12
CA TYR A 67 -9.80 0.92 12.56
C TYR A 67 -11.21 0.76 13.13
N ILE A 68 -11.36 -0.09 14.15
CA ILE A 68 -12.61 -0.23 14.88
C ILE A 68 -12.56 0.73 16.06
N VAL A 69 -13.39 1.77 16.07
CA VAL A 69 -13.41 2.76 17.16
C VAL A 69 -14.48 2.42 18.20
N CYS A 70 -15.63 1.92 17.77
CA CYS A 70 -16.71 1.42 18.63
C CYS A 70 -17.46 0.28 17.91
N ASP A 71 -18.32 -0.41 18.66
CA ASP A 71 -19.27 -1.44 18.19
C ASP A 71 -20.29 -0.97 17.15
N GLU A 72 -20.07 0.13 16.40
CA GLU A 72 -20.90 0.64 15.27
C GLU A 72 -20.14 1.44 14.21
N ASN A 73 -18.88 1.84 14.44
CA ASN A 73 -18.17 2.76 13.54
C ASN A 73 -16.78 2.23 13.18
N ILE A 74 -16.57 2.02 11.89
CA ILE A 74 -15.22 1.93 11.33
C ILE A 74 -14.67 3.32 11.05
N VAL A 75 -13.35 3.44 11.11
CA VAL A 75 -12.63 4.62 10.65
C VAL A 75 -11.55 4.17 9.67
N LEU A 76 -11.56 4.76 8.48
CA LEU A 76 -10.50 4.66 7.50
C LEU A 76 -9.63 5.93 7.56
N PRO A 77 -8.33 5.83 7.21
CA PRO A 77 -7.50 7.03 7.06
C PRO A 77 -8.14 8.01 6.08
N GLU A 78 -8.19 9.29 6.46
CA GLU A 78 -8.63 10.36 5.56
C GLU A 78 -7.73 10.38 4.31
N GLY A 79 -8.33 10.57 3.13
CA GLY A 79 -7.62 10.50 1.85
C GLY A 79 -7.46 9.08 1.27
N THR A 80 -8.09 8.07 1.88
CA THR A 80 -8.15 6.72 1.30
C THR A 80 -8.90 6.74 -0.05
N CYS A 81 -8.30 6.13 -1.07
CA CYS A 81 -8.98 5.83 -2.32
C CYS A 81 -8.78 4.35 -2.71
N TRP A 82 -9.63 3.84 -3.59
CA TRP A 82 -9.51 2.47 -4.10
C TRP A 82 -9.70 2.38 -5.61
N ARG A 83 -9.28 1.27 -6.20
CA ARG A 83 -9.59 0.86 -7.57
C ARG A 83 -9.66 -0.66 -7.69
N GLU A 84 -10.23 -1.12 -8.78
CA GLU A 84 -10.21 -2.55 -9.14
C GLU A 84 -8.77 -3.04 -9.23
N ARG A 85 -8.59 -4.33 -8.92
CA ARG A 85 -7.30 -5.01 -9.09
C ARG A 85 -6.90 -5.07 -10.56
N GLU A 86 -5.60 -5.15 -10.81
CA GLU A 86 -5.06 -5.44 -12.14
C GLU A 86 -5.11 -6.94 -12.43
N PRO A 87 -5.06 -7.37 -13.70
CA PRO A 87 -5.13 -8.79 -14.06
C PRO A 87 -4.03 -9.68 -13.46
N TRP A 88 -2.89 -9.09 -13.08
CA TRP A 88 -1.75 -9.80 -12.46
C TRP A 88 -1.77 -9.77 -10.93
N ASP A 89 -2.70 -9.06 -10.32
CA ASP A 89 -2.88 -9.10 -8.87
C ASP A 89 -3.51 -10.43 -8.45
N PRO A 90 -3.18 -10.94 -7.26
CA PRO A 90 -3.80 -12.15 -6.73
C PRO A 90 -5.32 -12.00 -6.61
N ASP A 91 -6.04 -13.06 -6.97
CA ASP A 91 -7.50 -13.13 -6.83
C ASP A 91 -7.93 -13.25 -5.36
N THR A 92 -7.03 -13.71 -4.49
CA THR A 92 -7.30 -13.98 -3.06
C THR A 92 -6.19 -13.45 -2.18
N LEU A 93 -6.55 -12.94 -1.01
CA LEU A 93 -5.63 -12.55 0.06
C LEU A 93 -6.14 -13.07 1.39
N GLY A 94 -5.22 -13.49 2.27
CA GLY A 94 -5.53 -13.74 3.67
C GLY A 94 -5.89 -12.44 4.40
N GLU A 95 -6.65 -12.54 5.50
CA GLU A 95 -7.14 -11.36 6.23
C GLU A 95 -6.03 -10.44 6.78
N THR A 96 -4.80 -10.96 6.93
CA THR A 96 -3.63 -10.21 7.43
C THR A 96 -2.57 -9.95 6.36
N GLU A 97 -2.90 -10.21 5.10
CA GLU A 97 -1.99 -9.97 3.96
C GLU A 97 -2.25 -8.61 3.34
N PHE A 98 -1.21 -7.78 3.33
CA PHE A 98 -1.24 -6.45 2.74
C PHE A 98 -0.02 -6.29 1.82
N ILE A 99 -0.21 -6.57 0.54
CA ILE A 99 0.89 -6.60 -0.42
C ILE A 99 1.05 -5.19 -1.00
N ILE A 100 2.19 -4.53 -0.75
CA ILE A 100 2.53 -3.27 -1.41
C ILE A 100 2.62 -3.51 -2.92
N VAL A 101 1.94 -2.68 -3.71
CA VAL A 101 1.85 -2.92 -5.16
C VAL A 101 3.21 -2.74 -5.83
N PRO A 102 3.57 -3.57 -6.83
CA PRO A 102 4.86 -3.50 -7.52
C PRO A 102 5.16 -2.16 -8.18
N GLU A 103 4.14 -1.42 -8.60
CA GLU A 103 4.23 -0.12 -9.27
C GLU A 103 4.89 0.94 -8.37
N MET A 104 4.81 0.79 -7.04
CA MET A 104 5.53 1.66 -6.10
C MET A 104 7.06 1.51 -6.20
N SER A 105 7.54 0.38 -6.72
CA SER A 105 8.96 0.17 -7.02
C SER A 105 9.38 0.71 -8.39
N ALA A 106 8.47 1.30 -9.17
CA ALA A 106 8.80 1.83 -10.49
C ALA A 106 9.93 2.86 -10.39
N GLY A 107 10.91 2.76 -11.30
CA GLY A 107 12.12 3.61 -11.28
C GLY A 107 13.27 3.05 -10.43
N ALA A 108 13.07 1.98 -9.64
CA ALA A 108 14.17 1.25 -9.03
C ALA A 108 14.92 0.41 -10.08
N GLN A 109 16.25 0.47 -10.06
CA GLN A 109 17.11 -0.39 -10.85
C GLN A 109 16.87 -1.86 -10.46
N ARG A 110 16.93 -2.75 -11.44
CA ARG A 110 16.75 -4.19 -11.21
C ARG A 110 17.82 -4.74 -10.27
N CYS A 111 17.42 -5.64 -9.39
CA CYS A 111 18.31 -6.37 -8.49
C CYS A 111 19.42 -7.06 -9.32
N PRO A 112 20.72 -6.82 -9.05
CA PRO A 112 21.81 -7.30 -9.90
C PRO A 112 21.95 -8.82 -9.86
N PHE A 113 21.36 -9.48 -8.85
CA PHE A 113 21.39 -10.93 -8.67
C PHE A 113 20.27 -11.62 -9.46
N CYS A 114 19.00 -11.38 -9.13
CA CYS A 114 17.87 -12.04 -9.82
C CYS A 114 17.32 -11.29 -11.03
N LYS A 115 17.81 -10.08 -11.32
CA LYS A 115 17.35 -9.22 -12.43
C LYS A 115 15.88 -8.77 -12.36
N GLU A 116 15.22 -9.03 -11.24
CA GLU A 116 13.86 -8.56 -10.95
C GLU A 116 13.85 -7.17 -10.34
N VAL A 117 12.72 -6.45 -10.47
CA VAL A 117 12.47 -5.22 -9.73
C VAL A 117 12.29 -5.59 -8.25
N PRO A 118 13.03 -4.95 -7.32
CA PRO A 118 12.88 -5.26 -5.90
C PRO A 118 11.49 -4.89 -5.38
N ARG A 119 11.02 -5.61 -4.36
CA ARG A 119 9.75 -5.31 -3.70
C ARG A 119 9.98 -4.39 -2.52
N ILE A 120 9.11 -3.40 -2.34
CA ILE A 120 9.08 -2.61 -1.11
C ILE A 120 8.49 -3.48 0.00
N VAL A 121 9.17 -3.46 1.14
CA VAL A 121 8.70 -4.02 2.41
C VAL A 121 8.94 -2.98 3.50
N GLY A 122 8.32 -3.15 4.66
CA GLY A 122 8.45 -2.19 5.73
C GLY A 122 8.03 -2.72 7.09
N ASP A 123 8.24 -1.89 8.10
CA ASP A 123 7.76 -2.11 9.46
C ASP A 123 7.43 -0.78 10.17
N LYS A 124 6.83 -0.91 11.35
CA LYS A 124 6.63 0.18 12.30
C LYS A 124 7.67 0.07 13.41
N TYR A 125 8.46 1.11 13.58
CA TYR A 125 9.51 1.18 14.58
C TYR A 125 9.35 2.40 15.49
N ASN A 126 9.46 2.20 16.80
CA ASN A 126 9.57 3.29 17.75
C ASN A 126 11.02 3.77 17.83
N PHE A 127 11.31 5.00 17.40
CA PHE A 127 12.67 5.56 17.49
C PHE A 127 13.06 5.98 18.91
N GLU A 128 12.09 6.33 19.75
CA GLU A 128 12.32 6.72 21.15
C GLU A 128 12.70 5.49 22.00
N TYR A 129 11.91 4.41 21.91
CA TYR A 129 12.14 3.19 22.69
C TYR A 129 13.00 2.15 21.99
N LYS A 130 13.36 2.36 20.72
CA LYS A 130 14.15 1.44 19.88
C LYS A 130 13.51 0.05 19.72
N GLU A 131 12.20 0.01 19.56
CA GLU A 131 11.41 -1.23 19.51
C GLU A 131 10.57 -1.34 18.24
N ASN A 132 10.35 -2.57 17.77
CA ASN A 132 9.43 -2.84 16.66
C ASN A 132 8.01 -3.00 17.19
N TYR A 133 7.04 -2.37 16.53
CA TYR A 133 5.62 -2.64 16.75
C TYR A 133 5.11 -3.70 15.79
N ILE A 134 4.23 -4.56 16.28
CA ILE A 134 3.60 -5.60 15.46
C ILE A 134 2.47 -4.95 14.66
N THR A 135 2.74 -4.65 13.39
CA THR A 135 1.72 -4.34 12.39
C THR A 135 2.18 -4.82 11.02
N LYS A 136 1.23 -5.29 10.22
CA LYS A 136 1.45 -5.63 8.80
C LYS A 136 0.85 -4.60 7.85
N MET A 137 0.20 -3.55 8.38
CA MET A 137 -0.52 -2.56 7.60
C MET A 137 0.46 -1.55 6.96
N PRO A 138 0.58 -1.50 5.62
CA PRO A 138 1.63 -0.74 4.96
C PRO A 138 1.60 0.77 5.22
N HIS A 139 0.40 1.36 5.30
CA HIS A 139 0.25 2.80 5.58
C HIS A 139 0.77 3.22 6.95
N ARG A 140 0.93 2.27 7.88
CA ARG A 140 1.47 2.54 9.21
C ARG A 140 3.00 2.47 9.26
N PHE A 141 3.64 1.83 8.29
CA PHE A 141 5.09 1.66 8.27
C PHE A 141 5.81 3.02 8.27
N ASN A 142 6.86 3.13 9.07
CA ASN A 142 7.72 4.31 9.12
C ASN A 142 9.18 4.00 8.74
N ARG A 143 9.48 2.73 8.49
CA ARG A 143 10.71 2.28 7.84
C ARG A 143 10.36 1.40 6.66
N LEU A 144 10.99 1.67 5.53
CA LEU A 144 10.80 0.94 4.28
C LEU A 144 12.16 0.51 3.74
N TRP A 145 12.22 -0.67 3.13
CA TRP A 145 13.41 -1.15 2.44
C TRP A 145 13.04 -2.02 1.26
N PHE A 146 14.01 -2.28 0.39
CA PHE A 146 13.86 -3.20 -0.73
C PHE A 146 14.26 -4.62 -0.35
N SER A 147 13.49 -5.58 -0.86
CA SER A 147 13.76 -7.02 -0.76
C SER A 147 13.66 -7.67 -2.15
N CYS A 148 14.66 -8.48 -2.53
CA CYS A 148 14.63 -9.38 -3.71
C CYS A 148 15.03 -10.82 -3.32
N CYS A 149 15.69 -11.58 -4.20
CA CYS A 149 15.95 -13.04 -4.16
C CYS A 149 16.82 -13.57 -3.00
N LYS A 150 16.70 -13.03 -1.78
CA LYS A 150 17.55 -13.12 -0.57
C LYS A 150 18.41 -11.88 -0.31
N TRP A 151 18.44 -10.91 -1.23
CA TRP A 151 19.11 -9.65 -0.98
C TRP A 151 18.13 -8.64 -0.38
N VAL A 152 18.47 -8.17 0.82
CA VAL A 152 17.77 -7.12 1.54
C VAL A 152 18.72 -5.92 1.57
N ALA A 153 18.29 -4.77 1.06
CA ALA A 153 19.12 -3.56 1.14
C ALA A 153 19.19 -3.07 2.60
N PRO A 154 20.40 -2.89 3.16
CA PRO A 154 20.55 -2.42 4.52
C PRO A 154 20.66 -0.89 4.54
N VAL A 155 19.54 -0.19 4.45
CA VAL A 155 19.26 1.12 5.08
C VAL A 155 17.74 1.31 4.95
N PRO A 156 16.96 1.11 6.02
CA PRO A 156 15.56 1.47 5.97
C PRO A 156 15.40 2.99 5.85
N THR A 157 14.58 3.45 4.92
CA THR A 157 14.27 4.87 4.73
C THR A 157 12.88 5.19 5.20
N SER A 158 12.61 6.47 5.46
CA SER A 158 11.29 6.93 5.87
C SER A 158 10.33 7.13 4.69
N GLY A 159 10.81 7.19 3.44
CA GLY A 159 10.02 7.48 2.23
C GLY A 159 10.40 6.63 1.01
N ILE A 160 9.44 6.44 0.11
CA ILE A 160 9.53 5.59 -1.09
C ILE A 160 10.45 6.19 -2.14
N GLN A 161 10.32 7.49 -2.43
CA GLN A 161 11.22 8.14 -3.39
C GLN A 161 12.67 8.16 -2.90
N SER A 162 12.86 8.38 -1.59
CA SER A 162 14.16 8.28 -0.94
C SER A 162 14.73 6.87 -0.99
N LEU A 163 13.87 5.84 -0.83
CA LEU A 163 14.24 4.43 -0.96
C LEU A 163 14.75 4.13 -2.38
N ILE A 164 14.01 4.52 -3.42
CA ILE A 164 14.37 4.34 -4.83
C ILE A 164 15.70 5.03 -5.13
N THR A 165 15.86 6.27 -4.68
CA THR A 165 17.08 7.07 -4.91
C THR A 165 18.30 6.42 -4.26
N ALA A 166 18.19 6.02 -2.99
CA ALA A 166 19.27 5.36 -2.26
C ALA A 166 19.69 4.04 -2.90
N TRP A 167 18.71 3.23 -3.32
CA TRP A 167 18.93 1.97 -4.00
C TRP A 167 19.69 2.14 -5.33
N ASN A 168 19.21 3.05 -6.18
CA ASN A 168 19.83 3.34 -7.47
C ASN A 168 21.26 3.87 -7.29
N LYS A 169 21.51 4.70 -6.27
CA LYS A 169 22.85 5.19 -5.95
C LYS A 169 23.79 4.05 -5.54
N MET A 170 23.35 3.16 -4.66
CA MET A 170 24.14 2.01 -4.20
C MET A 170 24.58 1.12 -5.39
N LEU A 171 23.68 0.88 -6.34
CA LEU A 171 23.99 0.10 -7.53
C LEU A 171 24.85 0.86 -8.56
N GLY A 172 24.71 2.18 -8.65
CA GLY A 172 25.54 3.04 -9.51
C GLY A 172 26.97 3.22 -9.01
N SER A 173 27.18 3.23 -7.69
CA SER A 173 28.51 3.31 -7.06
C SER A 173 29.27 1.99 -7.02
N SER A 174 28.62 0.88 -7.40
CA SER A 174 29.23 -0.46 -7.43
C SER A 174 29.88 -0.80 -8.78
N ARG A 175 30.26 0.21 -9.59
CA ARG A 175 30.96 0.05 -10.87
C ARG A 175 32.40 0.54 -10.78
#